data_AF-A0A1B6LCK9-F1
#
_entry.id   AF-A0A1B6LCK9-F1
#
_cell.length_a   1.000
_cell.length_b   1.000
_cell.length_c   1.000
_cell.angle_alpha   90.00
_cell.angle_beta   90.00
_cell.angle_gamma   90.00
#
_symmetry.space_group_name_H-M   'P 1'
#
loop_
_entity.id
_entity.type
_entity.pdbx_description
1 polymer ?
#
loop_
_entity_poly.entity_id
_entity_poly.type
_entity_poly.pdbx_seq_one_letter_code
_entity_poly.pdbx_strand_id
1 'polypeptide(L)'
;PAKPMFEMEPDENRLSSNDAGFVDCIHTCGGFLGQSKPHCSVDFYPNDGTNPQPGCTFDFFGICSHQRAYKYFTESVTEPEAFRAVRCSAVDYYSPVNCSSTAEVNMGEHTDNRTRGIFYLATAPEPPYFLMDCSVQGNLLTKFSQYFYSRI
;
A
#
# COMPACT_ATOMS: atom_id res chain seq x y z
N PRO A 1 -4.96 7.52 -4.61
CA PRO A 1 -5.12 8.52 -5.71
C PRO A 1 -5.90 7.94 -6.89
N ALA A 2 -6.75 8.71 -7.57
CA ALA A 2 -7.57 8.22 -8.69
C ALA A 2 -6.72 8.01 -9.96
N LYS A 3 -6.88 6.88 -10.64
CA LYS A 3 -6.19 6.58 -11.90
C LYS A 3 -6.78 7.26 -13.13
N PRO A 4 -8.11 7.19 -13.37
CA PRO A 4 -8.68 7.70 -14.60
C PRO A 4 -8.37 9.19 -14.77
N MET A 5 -7.86 9.57 -15.94
CA MET A 5 -7.46 10.94 -16.28
C MET A 5 -6.22 11.49 -15.54
N PHE A 6 -5.52 10.71 -14.71
CA PHE A 6 -4.37 11.21 -13.92
C PHE A 6 -3.07 10.39 -14.04
N GLU A 7 -3.11 9.06 -14.22
CA GLU A 7 -1.89 8.21 -14.16
C GLU A 7 -0.79 8.61 -15.15
N MET A 8 -1.18 9.12 -16.31
CA MET A 8 -0.27 9.51 -17.39
C MET A 8 -0.06 11.01 -17.49
N GLU A 9 -0.71 11.79 -16.62
CA GLU A 9 -0.54 13.23 -16.57
C GLU A 9 0.82 13.59 -15.97
N PRO A 10 1.40 14.74 -16.36
CA PRO A 10 2.59 15.26 -15.72
C PRO A 10 2.27 15.72 -14.29
N ASP A 11 3.31 15.89 -13.47
CA ASP A 11 3.20 16.21 -12.04
C ASP A 11 2.36 17.46 -11.76
N GLU A 12 2.31 18.43 -12.68
CA GLU A 12 1.51 19.66 -12.52
C GLU A 12 -0.01 19.42 -12.59
N ASN A 13 -0.44 18.29 -13.15
CA ASN A 13 -1.83 17.95 -13.42
C ASN A 13 -2.35 16.78 -12.58
N ARG A 14 -1.57 16.30 -11.61
CA ARG A 14 -1.93 15.19 -10.71
C ARG A 14 -1.25 15.36 -9.36
N LEU A 15 -1.62 14.54 -8.39
CA LEU A 15 -0.91 14.51 -7.11
C LEU A 15 0.57 14.14 -7.32
N SER A 16 1.47 14.93 -6.76
CA SER A 16 2.92 14.70 -6.75
C SER A 16 3.52 14.98 -5.36
N SER A 17 4.69 14.40 -5.10
CA SER A 17 5.51 14.69 -3.92
C SER A 17 5.87 16.17 -3.73
N ASN A 18 5.75 16.99 -4.77
CA ASN A 18 6.05 18.43 -4.73
C ASN A 18 4.88 19.30 -4.22
N ASP A 19 3.69 18.74 -4.06
CA ASP A 19 2.48 19.50 -3.71
C ASP A 19 2.42 19.94 -2.24
N ALA A 20 3.26 19.37 -1.38
CA ALA A 20 3.37 19.72 0.03
C ALA A 20 4.79 19.43 0.56
N GLY A 21 5.08 19.87 1.79
CA GLY A 21 6.35 19.55 2.46
C GLY A 21 6.57 18.04 2.68
N PHE A 22 5.47 17.28 2.71
CA PHE A 22 5.44 15.83 2.76
C PHE A 22 4.10 15.34 2.20
N VAL A 23 4.15 14.30 1.37
CA VAL A 23 2.96 13.66 0.78
C VAL A 23 3.10 12.16 0.94
N ASP A 24 2.20 11.52 1.69
CA ASP A 24 2.11 10.08 1.82
C ASP A 24 0.90 9.54 1.03
N CYS A 25 1.09 8.38 0.40
CA CYS A 25 0.05 7.77 -0.44
C CYS A 25 -0.19 6.32 -0.07
N ILE A 26 -1.47 5.96 0.06
CA ILE A 26 -1.92 4.59 0.33
C ILE A 26 -2.57 4.05 -0.95
N HIS A 27 -1.95 3.04 -1.56
CA HIS A 27 -2.41 2.39 -2.77
C HIS A 27 -3.10 1.08 -2.40
N THR A 28 -4.40 0.95 -2.66
CA THR A 28 -5.16 -0.30 -2.36
C THR A 28 -5.95 -0.82 -3.56
N CYS A 29 -5.93 -0.08 -4.68
CA CYS A 29 -6.66 -0.41 -5.90
C CYS A 29 -5.85 0.00 -7.14
N GLY A 30 -4.51 -0.07 -7.02
CA GLY A 30 -3.54 0.27 -8.04
C GLY A 30 -3.78 -0.48 -9.35
N GLY A 31 -3.66 0.21 -10.47
CA GLY A 31 -3.88 -0.36 -11.80
C GLY A 31 -5.37 -0.46 -12.20
N PHE A 32 -6.29 -0.27 -11.25
CA PHE A 32 -7.74 -0.31 -11.48
C PHE A 32 -8.38 1.08 -11.28
N LEU A 33 -9.03 1.36 -10.14
CA LEU A 33 -9.51 2.71 -9.83
C LEU A 33 -8.41 3.64 -9.31
N GLY A 34 -7.36 3.06 -8.73
CA GLY A 34 -6.24 3.76 -8.11
C GLY A 34 -4.97 3.80 -8.98
N GLN A 35 -4.17 4.85 -8.81
CA GLN A 35 -2.87 4.96 -9.46
C GLN A 35 -1.93 3.84 -9.01
N SER A 36 -1.14 3.30 -9.93
CA SER A 36 -0.23 2.17 -9.67
C SER A 36 1.19 2.61 -9.34
N LYS A 37 1.69 3.63 -10.05
CA LYS A 37 3.07 4.07 -9.92
C LYS A 37 3.27 4.87 -8.62
N PRO A 38 4.46 4.80 -8.01
CA PRO A 38 4.79 5.65 -6.89
C PRO A 38 4.96 7.09 -7.38
N HIS A 39 4.41 8.05 -6.64
CA HIS A 39 4.50 9.46 -7.01
C HIS A 39 4.42 10.43 -5.83
N CYS A 40 4.50 9.89 -4.61
CA CYS A 40 4.43 10.67 -3.38
C CYS A 40 5.80 10.70 -2.69
N SER A 41 5.93 11.43 -1.58
CA SER A 41 7.15 11.37 -0.77
C SER A 41 7.38 9.94 -0.28
N VAL A 42 6.31 9.30 0.17
CA VAL A 42 6.27 7.88 0.55
C VAL A 42 5.02 7.23 -0.04
N ASP A 43 5.18 6.03 -0.58
CA ASP A 43 4.09 5.28 -1.22
C ASP A 43 3.97 3.91 -0.52
N PHE A 44 2.80 3.67 0.08
CA PHE A 44 2.46 2.43 0.77
C PHE A 44 1.56 1.54 -0.08
N TYR A 45 1.89 0.27 -0.15
CA TYR A 45 1.21 -0.77 -0.93
C TYR A 45 0.71 -1.90 0.00
N PRO A 46 -0.38 -1.69 0.77
CA PRO A 46 -1.05 -2.77 1.49
C PRO A 46 -1.46 -3.90 0.55
N ASN A 47 -1.02 -5.12 0.82
CA ASN A 47 -1.36 -6.33 0.07
C ASN A 47 -1.14 -6.13 -1.45
N ASP A 48 0.09 -5.76 -1.81
CA ASP A 48 0.54 -5.38 -3.16
C ASP A 48 -0.07 -4.08 -3.72
N GLY A 49 -0.97 -3.46 -2.96
CA GLY A 49 -1.66 -2.23 -3.30
C GLY A 49 -2.60 -2.32 -4.49
N THR A 50 -2.99 -3.53 -4.88
CA THR A 50 -3.86 -3.82 -6.03
C THR A 50 -5.24 -4.33 -5.59
N ASN A 51 -6.17 -4.36 -6.55
CA ASN A 51 -7.43 -5.10 -6.41
C ASN A 51 -7.21 -6.60 -6.71
N PRO A 52 -7.78 -7.53 -5.92
CA PRO A 52 -8.60 -7.30 -4.72
C PRO A 52 -7.77 -7.23 -3.43
N GLN A 53 -8.18 -6.34 -2.52
CA GLN A 53 -7.69 -6.36 -1.14
C GLN A 53 -8.32 -7.51 -0.34
N PRO A 54 -7.67 -8.00 0.74
CA PRO A 54 -8.26 -9.00 1.63
C PRO A 54 -9.67 -8.60 2.10
N GLY A 55 -10.62 -9.52 2.03
CA GLY A 55 -12.03 -9.30 2.40
C GLY A 55 -12.89 -8.66 1.30
N CYS A 56 -12.30 -8.13 0.22
CA CYS A 56 -13.05 -7.59 -0.91
C CYS A 56 -13.46 -8.69 -1.90
N THR A 57 -14.42 -9.53 -1.48
CA THR A 57 -15.00 -10.57 -2.34
C THR A 57 -15.92 -9.97 -3.41
N PHE A 58 -15.88 -10.53 -4.64
CA PHE A 58 -16.71 -10.07 -5.77
C PHE A 58 -16.57 -8.57 -6.11
N ASP A 59 -15.38 -7.99 -5.91
CA ASP A 59 -15.11 -6.56 -6.13
C ASP A 59 -14.90 -6.23 -7.63
N PHE A 60 -15.90 -6.53 -8.46
CA PHE A 60 -15.86 -6.36 -9.93
C PHE A 60 -15.60 -4.92 -10.35
N PHE A 61 -16.06 -3.96 -9.56
CA PHE A 61 -15.87 -2.54 -9.80
C PHE A 61 -14.74 -1.93 -8.96
N GLY A 62 -13.97 -2.75 -8.23
CA GLY A 62 -12.84 -2.29 -7.42
C GLY A 62 -13.21 -1.30 -6.30
N ILE A 63 -14.50 -1.15 -6.00
CA ILE A 63 -15.02 -0.17 -5.04
C ILE A 63 -14.56 -0.55 -3.64
N CYS A 64 -14.66 -1.82 -3.25
CA CYS A 64 -14.25 -2.25 -1.92
C CYS A 64 -12.75 -1.99 -1.70
N SER A 65 -11.91 -2.42 -2.64
CA SER A 65 -10.47 -2.24 -2.60
C SER A 65 -10.09 -0.76 -2.63
N HIS A 66 -10.78 0.06 -3.43
CA HIS A 66 -10.55 1.50 -3.47
C HIS A 66 -10.90 2.19 -2.14
N GLN A 67 -11.95 1.75 -1.46
CA GLN A 67 -12.32 2.25 -0.13
C GLN A 67 -11.35 1.82 0.97
N ARG A 68 -10.52 0.77 0.78
CA ARG A 68 -9.57 0.32 1.81
C ARG A 68 -8.56 1.39 2.21
N ALA A 69 -8.14 2.26 1.28
CA ALA A 69 -7.18 3.32 1.57
C ALA A 69 -7.64 4.21 2.76
N TYR A 70 -8.86 4.76 2.70
CA TYR A 70 -9.35 5.59 3.81
C TYR A 70 -9.67 4.77 5.04
N LYS A 71 -10.10 3.51 4.91
CA LYS A 71 -10.39 2.65 6.06
C LYS A 71 -9.14 2.33 6.87
N TYR A 72 -8.03 2.01 6.21
CA TYR A 72 -6.73 1.81 6.87
C TYR A 72 -6.24 3.11 7.49
N PHE A 73 -6.38 4.25 6.79
CA PHE A 73 -6.04 5.55 7.33
C PHE A 73 -6.83 5.84 8.62
N THR A 74 -8.15 5.69 8.60
CA THR A 74 -9.01 5.93 9.77
C THR A 74 -8.58 5.08 10.98
N GLU A 75 -8.24 3.82 10.76
CA GLU A 75 -7.78 2.93 11.84
C GLU A 75 -6.40 3.32 12.38
N SER A 76 -5.49 3.82 11.52
CA SER A 76 -4.15 4.30 11.92
C SER A 76 -4.16 5.52 12.85
N VAL A 77 -5.27 6.28 12.88
CA VAL A 77 -5.43 7.46 13.74
C VAL A 77 -5.47 7.07 15.21
N THR A 78 -6.15 5.98 15.56
CA THR A 78 -6.26 5.51 16.95
C THR A 78 -5.21 4.48 17.32
N GLU A 79 -4.55 3.87 16.33
CA GLU A 79 -3.60 2.78 16.51
C GLU A 79 -2.23 3.14 15.87
N PRO A 80 -1.36 3.90 16.57
CA PRO A 80 -0.16 4.49 15.98
C PRO A 80 0.88 3.49 15.46
N GLU A 81 0.88 2.27 15.97
CA GLU A 81 1.87 1.22 15.67
C GLU A 81 1.29 0.03 14.89
N ALA A 82 0.04 0.15 14.45
CA ALA A 82 -0.72 -0.96 13.87
C ALA A 82 -0.28 -1.33 12.44
N PHE A 83 -0.07 -0.33 11.58
CA PHE A 83 0.21 -0.55 10.16
C PHE A 83 1.70 -0.48 9.83
N ARG A 84 2.48 -1.38 10.44
CA ARG A 84 3.92 -1.46 10.21
C ARG A 84 4.19 -1.88 8.77
N ALA A 85 4.99 -1.12 8.04
CA ALA A 85 5.32 -1.39 6.65
C ALA A 85 6.83 -1.52 6.46
N VAL A 86 7.23 -2.45 5.59
CA VAL A 86 8.63 -2.70 5.27
C VAL A 86 9.03 -1.96 4.01
N ARG A 87 10.24 -1.40 4.02
CA ARG A 87 10.81 -0.74 2.85
C ARG A 87 11.13 -1.76 1.75
N CYS A 88 10.76 -1.44 0.51
CA CYS A 88 11.06 -2.25 -0.66
C CYS A 88 11.73 -1.42 -1.77
N SER A 89 12.43 -2.09 -2.70
CA SER A 89 13.25 -1.43 -3.72
C SER A 89 12.46 -0.83 -4.89
N ALA A 90 11.29 -1.38 -5.20
CA ALA A 90 10.50 -1.01 -6.36
C ALA A 90 9.02 -1.40 -6.16
N VAL A 91 8.17 -0.94 -7.08
CA VAL A 91 6.83 -1.50 -7.27
C VAL A 91 6.91 -2.40 -8.49
N ASP A 92 6.82 -3.71 -8.29
CA ASP A 92 6.80 -4.69 -9.38
C ASP A 92 5.66 -5.69 -9.12
N TYR A 93 4.71 -5.75 -10.05
CA TYR A 93 3.57 -6.66 -9.98
C TYR A 93 3.85 -8.03 -10.64
N TYR A 94 4.95 -8.14 -11.37
CA TYR A 94 5.29 -9.32 -12.16
C TYR A 94 6.51 -10.07 -11.61
N SER A 95 7.32 -9.42 -10.77
CA SER A 95 8.51 -10.04 -10.16
C SER A 95 8.52 -9.85 -8.65
N PRO A 96 9.19 -10.75 -7.91
CA PRO A 96 9.50 -10.53 -6.50
C PRO A 96 10.21 -9.20 -6.27
N VAL A 97 9.72 -8.43 -5.30
CA VAL A 97 10.37 -7.20 -4.86
C VAL A 97 11.28 -7.50 -3.67
N ASN A 98 12.50 -6.94 -3.69
CA ASN A 98 13.40 -7.05 -2.55
C ASN A 98 12.96 -6.07 -1.45
N CYS A 99 12.58 -6.60 -0.29
CA CYS A 99 12.15 -5.84 0.87
C CYS A 99 13.11 -6.04 2.04
N SER A 100 13.45 -4.93 2.71
CA SER A 100 14.28 -4.93 3.91
C SER A 100 13.46 -5.40 5.10
N SER A 101 14.02 -6.32 5.90
CA SER A 101 13.41 -6.80 7.15
C SER A 101 13.62 -5.86 8.35
N THR A 102 14.31 -4.72 8.18
CA THR A 102 14.77 -3.89 9.31
C THR A 102 14.21 -2.47 9.34
N ALA A 103 13.55 -2.01 8.27
CA ALA A 103 12.98 -0.68 8.20
C ALA A 103 11.45 -0.75 8.28
N GLU A 104 10.92 -0.71 9.51
CA GLU A 104 9.48 -0.61 9.78
C GLU A 104 9.08 0.87 9.90
N VAL A 105 8.16 1.31 9.05
CA VAL A 105 7.49 2.62 9.15
C VAL A 105 6.00 2.39 9.29
N ASN A 106 5.33 3.11 10.20
CA ASN A 106 3.88 3.05 10.32
C ASN A 106 3.22 3.83 9.18
N MET A 107 2.37 3.17 8.42
CA MET A 107 1.51 3.78 7.41
C MET A 107 0.36 4.55 8.07
N GLY A 108 0.05 5.74 7.54
CA GLY A 108 -1.12 6.53 7.93
C GLY A 108 -0.76 7.74 8.78
N GLU A 109 -1.62 8.11 9.74
CA GLU A 109 -1.52 9.37 10.50
C GLU A 109 -0.14 9.61 11.13
N HIS A 110 0.49 8.54 11.62
CA HIS A 110 1.73 8.61 12.39
C HIS A 110 3.00 8.39 11.54
N THR A 111 2.91 8.49 10.21
CA THR A 111 4.08 8.40 9.34
C THR A 111 5.04 9.59 9.58
N ASP A 112 6.32 9.31 9.87
CA ASP A 112 7.35 10.36 9.98
C ASP A 112 7.49 11.09 8.63
N ASN A 113 7.32 12.41 8.65
CA ASN A 113 7.36 13.27 7.46
C ASN A 113 8.73 13.35 6.76
N ARG A 114 9.78 12.78 7.33
CA ARG A 114 11.11 12.60 6.71
C ARG A 114 11.21 11.28 5.94
N THR A 115 10.24 10.38 6.10
CA THR A 115 10.23 9.09 5.41
C THR A 115 10.11 9.31 3.91
N ARG A 116 10.94 8.61 3.13
CA ARG A 116 10.84 8.57 1.67
C ARG A 116 10.89 7.15 1.17
N GLY A 117 10.26 6.87 0.03
CA GLY A 117 10.38 5.62 -0.72
C GLY A 117 9.14 4.73 -0.70
N ILE A 118 9.32 3.46 -1.06
CA ILE A 118 8.23 2.50 -1.31
C ILE A 118 8.16 1.51 -0.16
N PHE A 119 6.94 1.25 0.32
CA PHE A 119 6.69 0.39 1.47
C PHE A 119 5.54 -0.57 1.23
N TYR A 120 5.68 -1.79 1.73
CA TYR A 120 4.67 -2.84 1.64
C TYR A 120 4.28 -3.32 3.04
N LEU A 121 3.03 -3.75 3.18
CA LEU A 121 2.50 -4.33 4.42
C LEU A 121 1.35 -5.27 4.10
N ALA A 122 1.02 -6.14 5.05
CA ALA A 122 -0.14 -7.01 4.97
C ALA A 122 -1.23 -6.50 5.93
N THR A 123 -2.50 -6.70 5.56
CA THR A 123 -3.65 -6.34 6.40
C THR A 123 -4.62 -7.52 6.52
N ALA A 124 -5.40 -7.54 7.59
CA ALA A 124 -6.51 -8.47 7.77
C ALA A 124 -7.67 -8.18 6.78
N PRO A 125 -8.52 -9.19 6.52
CA PRO A 125 -9.70 -9.02 5.65
C PRO A 125 -10.82 -8.21 6.31
N GLU A 126 -10.91 -8.16 7.64
CA GLU A 126 -11.96 -7.46 8.40
C GLU A 126 -11.34 -6.57 9.50
N PRO A 127 -12.04 -5.54 10.00
CA PRO A 127 -11.56 -4.71 11.09
C PRO A 127 -11.39 -5.50 12.41
N PRO A 128 -10.37 -5.21 13.24
CA PRO A 128 -9.24 -4.32 12.92
C PRO A 128 -8.41 -4.90 11.77
N TYR A 129 -8.12 -4.05 10.78
CA TYR A 129 -7.39 -4.41 9.58
C TYR A 129 -5.89 -4.57 9.81
N PHE A 130 -5.33 -4.03 10.89
CA PHE A 130 -3.93 -4.30 11.22
C PHE A 130 -3.71 -5.74 11.69
N LEU A 131 -2.49 -6.25 11.50
CA LEU A 131 -2.09 -7.57 11.98
C LEU A 131 -1.39 -7.43 13.33
N MET A 132 -1.90 -8.10 14.36
CA MET A 132 -1.35 -8.03 15.73
C MET A 132 0.01 -8.75 15.91
N ASP A 133 0.47 -9.55 14.94
CA ASP A 133 1.71 -10.33 15.03
C ASP A 133 2.63 -10.09 13.82
N CYS A 134 3.82 -9.52 14.07
CA CYS A 134 4.89 -9.33 13.10
C CYS A 134 5.33 -10.64 12.42
N SER A 135 5.19 -11.79 13.10
CA SER A 135 5.56 -13.11 12.55
C SER A 135 4.63 -13.52 11.40
N VAL A 136 3.35 -13.16 11.50
CA VAL A 136 2.36 -13.37 10.44
C VAL A 136 2.66 -12.45 9.27
N GLN A 137 3.06 -11.21 9.54
CA GLN A 137 3.41 -10.23 8.52
C GLN A 137 4.68 -10.60 7.73
N GLY A 138 5.75 -11.04 8.40
CA GLY A 138 6.97 -11.52 7.75
C GLY A 138 6.73 -12.78 6.88
N ASN A 139 5.88 -13.69 7.35
CA ASN A 139 5.48 -14.89 6.60
C ASN A 139 4.54 -14.57 5.42
N LEU A 140 3.68 -13.55 5.53
CA LEU A 140 2.83 -13.09 4.44
C LEU A 140 3.65 -12.37 3.37
N LEU A 141 4.55 -11.46 3.76
CA LEU A 141 5.44 -10.75 2.83
C LEU A 141 6.35 -11.72 2.05
N THR A 142 6.89 -12.75 2.71
CA THR A 142 7.64 -13.82 2.02
C THR A 142 6.74 -14.73 1.16
N LYS A 143 5.47 -14.95 1.56
CA LYS A 143 4.48 -15.66 0.75
C LYS A 143 4.02 -14.87 -0.47
N PHE A 144 3.89 -13.54 -0.42
CA PHE A 144 3.57 -12.71 -1.59
C PHE A 144 4.64 -12.87 -2.69
N SER A 145 5.93 -12.99 -2.31
CA SER A 145 7.01 -13.38 -3.22
C SER A 145 6.90 -14.81 -3.79
N GLN A 146 6.17 -15.73 -3.14
CA GLN A 146 6.05 -17.14 -3.54
C GLN A 146 4.71 -17.51 -4.20
N TYR A 147 3.62 -16.77 -3.96
CA TYR A 147 2.29 -17.12 -4.49
C TYR A 147 2.21 -17.05 -6.02
N PHE A 148 3.06 -16.24 -6.68
CA PHE A 148 3.21 -16.24 -8.13
C PHE A 148 3.97 -17.45 -8.70
N TYR A 149 4.79 -18.14 -7.91
CA TYR A 149 5.54 -19.33 -8.37
C TYR A 149 4.67 -20.58 -8.53
N SER A 150 3.41 -20.56 -8.10
CA SER A 150 2.50 -21.72 -8.15
C SER A 150 1.44 -21.66 -9.26
N ARG A 151 1.48 -20.64 -10.13
CA ARG A 151 0.57 -20.48 -11.27
C ARG A 151 1.30 -20.22 -12.59
N ILE A 152 2.37 -20.98 -12.84
CA ILE A 152 2.92 -21.23 -14.18
C ILE A 152 3.00 -22.75 -14.36
#